data_AF-U2YYZ3-F1
#
_entry.id   AF-U2YYZ3-F1
#
_cell.length_a   1.000
_cell.length_b   1.000
_cell.length_c   1.000
_cell.angle_alpha   90.00
_cell.angle_beta   90.00
_cell.angle_gamma   90.00
#
_symmetry.space_group_name_H-M   'P 1'
#
loop_
_entity.id
_entity.type
_entity.pdbx_description
1 polymer ?
#
loop_
_entity_poly.entity_id
_entity_poly.type
_entity_poly.pdbx_seq_one_letter_code
_entity_poly.pdbx_strand_id
1 'polypeptide(L)'
;MKIKLNGIEFDVAAVDARTREAILGDPVIARAVWRDVYVWDATAQEGKHTGPVTQTGAIPLANGISFYVPKGDGPAKNESASKTSGERFLKALGVSSTLDVLKAMARLLGMPQKTLPKEFDALKPVASFKLKMHVEHSVLRLRNASRNLQAYLLVPGQIGFHHEIAAITDQPGYDALIEDKPELKTLTPLFLVPARSKANREMRATALMAQTRDLAAAAQGKTSEELPEALRMRVGRNQAELRMLAQAGQQTGQQTGQTRPAATTV
;
A
#
# COMPACT_ATOMS: atom_id res chain seq x y z
N MET A 1 6.98 5.82 -18.08
CA MET A 1 8.33 5.61 -17.50
C MET A 1 8.75 4.16 -17.73
N LYS A 2 10.04 3.84 -17.60
CA LYS A 2 10.56 2.47 -17.68
C LYS A 2 11.29 2.08 -16.41
N ILE A 3 11.26 0.80 -16.08
CA ILE A 3 12.13 0.20 -15.06
C ILE A 3 12.87 -1.01 -15.63
N LYS A 4 13.95 -1.40 -14.98
CA LYS A 4 14.74 -2.56 -15.37
C LYS A 4 14.73 -3.61 -14.27
N LEU A 5 14.25 -4.81 -14.58
CA LEU A 5 14.24 -5.97 -13.68
C LEU A 5 15.10 -7.07 -14.30
N ASN A 6 16.14 -7.50 -13.61
CA ASN A 6 17.11 -8.51 -14.10
C ASN A 6 17.51 -8.31 -15.58
N GLY A 7 17.86 -7.09 -15.96
CA GLY A 7 18.27 -6.80 -17.33
C GLY A 7 17.14 -6.44 -18.29
N ILE A 8 15.88 -6.78 -17.98
CA ILE A 8 14.73 -6.57 -18.85
C ILE A 8 14.04 -5.24 -18.53
N GLU A 9 13.84 -4.42 -19.56
CA GLU A 9 13.07 -3.19 -19.44
C GLU A 9 11.57 -3.47 -19.46
N PHE A 10 10.83 -2.81 -18.57
CA PHE A 10 9.37 -2.83 -18.52
C PHE A 10 8.85 -1.40 -18.58
N ASP A 11 7.88 -1.20 -19.46
CA ASP A 11 7.04 -0.01 -19.45
C ASP A 11 6.10 -0.09 -18.24
N VAL A 12 6.07 1.00 -17.48
CA VAL A 12 5.18 1.14 -16.33
C VAL A 12 4.01 2.01 -16.73
N ALA A 13 2.80 1.49 -16.55
CA ALA A 13 1.56 2.19 -16.83
C ALA A 13 0.57 2.06 -15.66
N ALA A 14 -0.31 3.04 -15.53
CA ALA A 14 -1.48 2.89 -14.66
C ALA A 14 -2.42 1.78 -15.18
N VAL A 15 -3.22 1.26 -14.26
CA VAL A 15 -4.24 0.24 -14.52
C VAL A 15 -5.61 0.89 -14.40
N ASP A 16 -6.55 0.50 -15.26
CA ASP A 16 -7.93 0.96 -15.18
C ASP A 16 -8.62 0.48 -13.89
N ALA A 17 -9.67 1.18 -13.46
CA ALA A 17 -10.36 0.92 -12.21
C ALA A 17 -10.86 -0.53 -12.07
N ARG A 18 -11.44 -1.10 -13.14
CA ARG A 18 -12.01 -2.45 -13.13
C ARG A 18 -10.93 -3.53 -12.96
N THR A 19 -9.83 -3.41 -13.70
CA THR A 19 -8.70 -4.34 -13.56
C THR A 19 -8.04 -4.18 -12.19
N ARG A 20 -7.92 -2.95 -11.67
CA ARG A 20 -7.38 -2.69 -10.33
C ARG A 20 -8.24 -3.38 -9.26
N GLU A 21 -9.56 -3.24 -9.32
CA GLU A 21 -10.48 -3.87 -8.38
C GLU A 21 -10.40 -5.40 -8.45
N ALA A 22 -10.35 -5.97 -9.65
CA ALA A 22 -10.18 -7.41 -9.84
C ALA A 22 -8.88 -7.94 -9.19
N ILE A 23 -7.77 -7.21 -9.33
CA ILE A 23 -6.48 -7.60 -8.73
C ILE A 23 -6.52 -7.50 -7.21
N LEU A 24 -7.10 -6.43 -6.67
CA LEU A 24 -7.18 -6.22 -5.22
C LEU A 24 -8.20 -7.17 -4.56
N GLY A 25 -9.20 -7.61 -5.31
CA GLY A 25 -10.19 -8.62 -4.89
C GLY A 25 -9.70 -10.06 -4.99
N ASP A 26 -8.54 -10.33 -5.61
CA ASP A 26 -7.95 -11.67 -5.61
C ASP A 26 -7.72 -12.12 -4.16
N PRO A 27 -8.22 -13.30 -3.72
CA PRO A 27 -8.15 -13.73 -2.32
C PRO A 27 -6.74 -13.74 -1.72
N VAL A 28 -5.71 -14.00 -2.53
CA VAL A 28 -4.32 -13.99 -2.08
C VAL A 28 -3.86 -12.56 -1.78
N ILE A 29 -4.25 -11.61 -2.63
CA ILE A 29 -3.92 -10.18 -2.46
C ILE A 29 -4.76 -9.57 -1.34
N ALA A 30 -6.06 -9.86 -1.29
CA ALA A 30 -6.99 -9.33 -0.29
C ALA A 30 -6.53 -9.65 1.14
N ARG A 31 -6.05 -10.87 1.39
CA ARG A 31 -5.47 -11.28 2.69
C ARG A 31 -4.19 -10.53 3.06
N ALA A 32 -3.43 -10.07 2.07
CA ALA A 32 -2.24 -9.25 2.31
C ALA A 32 -2.59 -7.77 2.55
N VAL A 33 -3.64 -7.29 1.88
CA VAL A 33 -4.19 -5.93 2.00
C VAL A 33 -4.84 -5.72 3.36
N TRP A 34 -5.61 -6.70 3.85
CA TRP A 34 -6.32 -6.64 5.14
C TRP A 34 -5.85 -7.79 6.03
N ARG A 35 -5.12 -7.47 7.10
CA ARG A 35 -4.54 -8.49 7.97
C ARG A 35 -4.48 -8.06 9.43
N ASP A 36 -4.61 -9.03 10.33
CA ASP A 36 -4.29 -8.86 11.73
C ASP A 36 -2.78 -8.65 11.86
N VAL A 37 -2.37 -7.68 12.67
CA VAL A 37 -0.94 -7.37 12.89
C VAL A 37 -0.52 -7.43 14.35
N TYR A 38 -1.48 -7.42 15.28
CA TYR A 38 -1.23 -7.45 16.71
C TYR A 38 -2.46 -7.94 17.47
N VAL A 39 -2.23 -8.62 18.59
CA VAL A 39 -3.24 -8.99 19.58
C VAL A 39 -2.76 -8.53 20.94
N TRP A 40 -3.67 -7.91 21.70
CA TRP A 40 -3.50 -7.60 23.11
C TRP A 40 -4.48 -8.44 23.93
N ASP A 41 -3.95 -9.16 24.91
CA ASP A 41 -4.71 -9.87 25.93
C ASP A 41 -4.59 -9.10 27.25
N ALA A 42 -5.69 -8.50 27.68
CA ALA A 42 -5.74 -7.71 28.91
C ALA A 42 -5.75 -8.59 30.18
N THR A 43 -6.14 -9.87 30.08
CA THR A 43 -6.10 -10.78 31.24
C THR A 43 -4.67 -11.23 31.51
N ALA A 44 -3.95 -11.62 30.45
CA ALA A 44 -2.54 -12.00 30.55
C ALA A 44 -1.59 -10.80 30.64
N GLN A 45 -2.06 -9.59 30.33
CA GLN A 45 -1.24 -8.37 30.17
C GLN A 45 -0.14 -8.57 29.11
N GLU A 46 -0.45 -9.31 28.06
CA GLU A 46 0.49 -9.71 27.02
C GLU A 46 0.06 -9.23 25.63
N GLY A 47 1.05 -8.78 24.87
CA GLY A 47 0.87 -8.30 23.51
C GLY A 47 1.74 -9.04 22.52
N LYS A 48 1.16 -9.50 21.41
CA LYS A 48 1.88 -10.28 20.41
C LYS A 48 1.58 -9.84 18.98
N HIS A 49 2.63 -9.72 18.18
CA HIS A 49 2.50 -9.58 16.73
C HIS A 49 2.05 -10.89 16.08
N THR A 50 1.07 -10.79 15.18
CA THR A 50 0.52 -11.95 14.45
C THR A 50 1.28 -12.28 13.17
N GLY A 51 2.17 -11.39 12.72
CA GLY A 51 2.93 -11.52 11.49
C GLY A 51 4.41 -11.13 11.64
N PRO A 52 5.17 -11.14 10.53
CA PRO A 52 6.58 -10.80 10.57
C PRO A 52 6.79 -9.35 10.99
N VAL A 53 7.80 -9.13 11.84
CA VAL A 53 8.26 -7.80 12.25
C VAL A 53 9.75 -7.67 12.03
N THR A 54 10.22 -6.44 11.85
CA THR A 54 11.65 -6.14 11.79
C THR A 54 12.27 -6.25 13.18
N GLN A 55 13.61 -6.17 13.25
CA GLN A 55 14.33 -6.17 14.53
C GLN A 55 13.92 -5.01 15.46
N THR A 56 13.35 -3.94 14.91
CA THR A 56 12.82 -2.80 15.68
C THR A 56 11.34 -2.94 16.03
N GLY A 57 10.74 -4.13 15.83
CA GLY A 57 9.31 -4.37 16.07
C GLY A 57 8.37 -3.68 15.07
N ALA A 58 8.88 -3.20 13.93
CA ALA A 58 8.06 -2.55 12.92
C ALA A 58 7.48 -3.57 11.93
N ILE A 59 6.28 -3.32 11.45
CA ILE A 59 5.61 -4.15 10.43
C ILE A 59 6.16 -3.75 9.06
N PRO A 60 6.75 -4.70 8.29
CA PRO A 60 7.19 -4.42 6.93
C PRO A 60 6.00 -4.28 5.99
N LEU A 61 6.07 -3.26 5.12
CA LEU A 61 5.09 -3.00 4.07
C LEU A 61 5.66 -3.49 2.75
N ALA A 62 5.47 -4.78 2.49
CA ALA A 62 5.96 -5.42 1.29
C ALA A 62 5.24 -4.91 0.04
N ASN A 63 5.98 -4.78 -1.05
CA ASN A 63 5.40 -4.68 -2.37
C ASN A 63 4.71 -6.01 -2.73
N GLY A 64 3.68 -5.96 -3.56
CA GLY A 64 3.02 -7.13 -4.11
C GLY A 64 3.25 -7.26 -5.61
N ILE A 65 3.04 -8.46 -6.14
CA ILE A 65 3.02 -8.71 -7.58
C ILE A 65 1.90 -9.70 -7.89
N SER A 66 1.18 -9.47 -8.99
CA SER A 66 0.12 -10.33 -9.49
C SER A 66 0.31 -10.59 -10.98
N PHE A 67 0.07 -11.83 -11.41
CA PHE A 67 0.10 -12.25 -12.81
C PHE A 67 -1.31 -12.41 -13.37
N TYR A 68 -2.21 -11.50 -13.00
CA TYR A 68 -3.61 -11.51 -13.40
C TYR A 68 -3.77 -11.55 -14.92
N VAL A 69 -4.62 -12.47 -15.40
CA VAL A 69 -5.13 -12.50 -16.77
C VAL A 69 -6.66 -12.58 -16.67
N PRO A 70 -7.42 -11.66 -17.30
CA PRO A 70 -8.88 -11.70 -17.25
C PRO A 70 -9.43 -12.92 -18.02
N LYS A 71 -10.60 -13.40 -17.59
CA LYS A 71 -11.40 -14.40 -18.30
C LYS A 71 -12.34 -13.68 -19.26
N GLY A 72 -11.99 -13.70 -20.55
CA GLY A 72 -12.70 -12.92 -21.57
C GLY A 72 -12.66 -11.43 -21.24
N ASP A 73 -13.79 -10.75 -21.40
CA ASP A 73 -13.94 -9.31 -21.09
C ASP A 73 -14.37 -9.04 -19.64
N GLY A 74 -14.41 -10.08 -18.80
CA GLY A 74 -14.82 -10.00 -17.40
C GLY A 74 -13.68 -9.66 -16.43
N PRO A 75 -14.01 -9.23 -15.19
CA PRO A 75 -13.03 -9.02 -14.12
C PRO A 75 -12.62 -10.34 -13.43
N ALA A 76 -13.24 -11.45 -13.83
CA ALA A 76 -12.90 -12.76 -13.28
C ALA A 76 -11.52 -13.18 -13.76
N LYS A 77 -10.69 -13.70 -12.85
CA LYS A 77 -9.35 -14.18 -13.17
C LYS A 77 -9.40 -15.51 -13.92
N ASN A 78 -8.64 -15.64 -15.00
CA ASN A 78 -8.35 -16.91 -15.63
C ASN A 78 -7.13 -17.53 -14.92
N GLU A 79 -7.36 -18.50 -14.03
CA GLU A 79 -6.30 -19.08 -13.20
C GLU A 79 -5.21 -19.77 -14.02
N SER A 80 -5.60 -20.55 -15.04
CA SER A 80 -4.62 -21.25 -15.90
C SER A 80 -3.75 -20.26 -16.66
N ALA A 81 -4.36 -19.27 -17.33
CA ALA A 81 -3.61 -18.27 -18.08
C ALA A 81 -2.76 -17.38 -17.18
N SER A 82 -3.25 -17.04 -15.98
CA SER A 82 -2.50 -16.28 -14.98
C SER A 82 -1.27 -17.03 -14.50
N LYS A 83 -1.41 -18.34 -14.22
CA LYS A 83 -0.30 -19.21 -13.84
C LYS A 83 0.75 -19.29 -14.96
N THR A 84 0.34 -19.59 -16.19
CA THR A 84 1.25 -19.65 -17.35
C THR A 84 1.94 -18.31 -17.60
N SER A 85 1.22 -17.19 -17.46
CA SER A 85 1.82 -15.86 -17.59
C SER A 85 2.87 -15.61 -16.51
N GLY A 86 2.60 -16.00 -15.27
CA GLY A 86 3.55 -15.93 -14.15
C GLY A 86 4.79 -16.78 -14.38
N GLU A 87 4.64 -18.05 -14.74
CA GLU A 87 5.75 -18.95 -15.05
C GLU A 87 6.65 -18.40 -16.16
N ARG A 88 6.04 -17.89 -17.24
CA ARG A 88 6.77 -17.24 -18.33
C ARG A 88 7.51 -15.99 -17.86
N PHE A 89 6.89 -15.16 -17.02
CA PHE A 89 7.51 -13.97 -16.46
C PHE A 89 8.73 -14.31 -15.59
N LEU A 90 8.59 -15.27 -14.68
CA LEU A 90 9.68 -15.73 -13.81
C LEU A 90 10.82 -16.35 -14.62
N LYS A 91 10.49 -17.22 -15.58
CA LYS A 91 11.47 -17.83 -16.50
C LYS A 91 12.24 -16.77 -17.29
N ALA A 92 11.54 -15.76 -17.82
CA ALA A 92 12.19 -14.70 -18.58
C ALA A 92 13.14 -13.85 -17.73
N LEU A 93 12.81 -13.62 -16.46
CA LEU A 93 13.66 -12.92 -15.50
C LEU A 93 14.80 -13.79 -14.94
N GLY A 94 14.83 -15.10 -15.25
CA GLY A 94 15.82 -16.03 -14.71
C GLY A 94 15.72 -16.20 -13.20
N VAL A 95 14.51 -16.13 -12.63
CA VAL A 95 14.27 -16.29 -11.19
C VAL A 95 13.43 -17.51 -10.89
N SER A 96 13.67 -18.12 -9.73
CA SER A 96 12.98 -19.34 -9.31
C SER A 96 11.63 -19.08 -8.67
N SER A 97 11.42 -17.88 -8.12
CA SER A 97 10.21 -17.59 -7.35
C SER A 97 9.74 -16.14 -7.46
N THR A 98 8.47 -15.94 -7.14
CA THR A 98 7.88 -14.60 -6.98
C THR A 98 8.57 -13.80 -5.88
N LEU A 99 9.08 -14.46 -4.83
CA LEU A 99 9.81 -13.81 -3.74
C LEU A 99 11.10 -13.14 -4.24
N ASP A 100 11.77 -13.72 -5.22
CA ASP A 100 12.99 -13.13 -5.79
C ASP A 100 12.69 -11.86 -6.57
N VAL A 101 11.55 -11.83 -7.28
CA VAL A 101 11.04 -10.60 -7.91
C VAL A 101 10.72 -9.55 -6.85
N LEU A 102 10.04 -9.94 -5.76
CA LEU A 102 9.71 -9.01 -4.67
C LEU A 102 10.95 -8.47 -3.95
N LYS A 103 12.01 -9.28 -3.78
CA LYS A 103 13.31 -8.81 -3.28
C LYS A 103 13.95 -7.79 -4.22
N ALA A 104 13.91 -8.03 -5.53
CA ALA A 104 14.38 -7.06 -6.51
C ALA A 104 13.55 -5.76 -6.45
N MET A 105 12.23 -5.86 -6.29
CA MET A 105 11.34 -4.70 -6.13
C MET A 105 11.68 -3.93 -4.86
N ALA A 106 11.91 -4.62 -3.74
CA ALA A 106 12.29 -3.99 -2.49
C ALA A 106 13.61 -3.21 -2.60
N ARG A 107 14.58 -3.70 -3.40
CA ARG A 107 15.82 -2.95 -3.68
C ARG A 107 15.56 -1.68 -4.51
N LEU A 108 14.67 -1.76 -5.48
CA LEU A 108 14.36 -0.64 -6.38
C LEU A 108 13.46 0.42 -5.73
N LEU A 109 12.47 -0.01 -4.98
CA LEU A 109 11.38 0.83 -4.44
C LEU A 109 11.54 1.12 -2.96
N GLY A 110 12.45 0.43 -2.29
CA GLY A 110 12.50 0.33 -0.83
C GLY A 110 11.41 -0.62 -0.29
N MET A 111 11.56 -0.94 0.99
CA MET A 111 10.56 -1.62 1.79
C MET A 111 10.21 -0.73 2.99
N PRO A 112 9.13 0.07 2.90
CA PRO A 112 8.68 0.86 4.03
C PRO A 112 8.30 -0.03 5.22
N GLN A 113 8.31 0.54 6.43
CA GLN A 113 7.92 -0.14 7.65
C GLN A 113 7.09 0.81 8.52
N LYS A 114 6.21 0.25 9.35
CA LYS A 114 5.37 1.01 10.28
C LYS A 114 5.32 0.32 11.64
N THR A 115 5.59 1.08 12.70
CA THR A 115 5.34 0.65 14.08
C THR A 115 3.86 0.75 14.41
N LEU A 116 3.40 -0.06 15.37
CA LEU A 116 2.02 0.03 15.82
C LEU A 116 1.68 1.46 16.29
N PRO A 117 0.49 1.97 15.94
CA PRO A 117 -0.03 3.23 16.46
C PRO A 117 -0.26 3.13 17.97
N LYS A 118 0.20 4.15 18.72
CA LYS A 118 0.06 4.25 20.18
C LYS A 118 -1.33 4.71 20.61
N GLU A 119 -2.11 5.22 19.66
CA GLU A 119 -3.46 5.73 19.88
C GLU A 119 -4.40 4.66 20.46
N PHE A 120 -4.10 3.37 20.26
CA PHE A 120 -4.85 2.25 20.84
C PHE A 120 -4.36 1.80 22.23
N ASP A 121 -3.24 2.34 22.73
CA ASP A 121 -2.68 1.93 24.04
C ASP A 121 -3.67 2.22 25.19
N ALA A 122 -4.53 3.24 25.03
CA ALA A 122 -5.56 3.58 26.02
C ALA A 122 -6.57 2.46 26.26
N LEU A 123 -6.76 1.54 25.31
CA LEU A 123 -7.68 0.39 25.45
C LEU A 123 -7.09 -0.73 26.31
N LYS A 124 -5.76 -0.79 26.47
CA LYS A 124 -5.07 -1.90 27.11
C LYS A 124 -5.52 -2.23 28.54
N PRO A 125 -5.82 -1.24 29.41
CA PRO A 125 -6.24 -1.51 30.78
C PRO A 125 -7.65 -2.12 30.88
N VAL A 126 -8.50 -1.91 29.86
CA VAL A 126 -9.94 -2.16 29.96
C VAL A 126 -10.45 -3.24 29.00
N ALA A 127 -9.68 -3.59 27.97
CA ALA A 127 -10.11 -4.54 26.95
C ALA A 127 -8.97 -5.32 26.30
N SER A 128 -9.27 -6.55 25.91
CA SER A 128 -8.49 -7.34 24.95
C SER A 128 -8.93 -6.98 23.53
N PHE A 129 -7.99 -6.82 22.60
CA PHE A 129 -8.31 -6.41 21.24
C PHE A 129 -7.30 -6.92 20.21
N LYS A 130 -7.75 -6.96 18.96
CA LYS A 130 -6.89 -7.20 17.80
C LYS A 130 -6.70 -5.89 17.04
N LEU A 131 -5.49 -5.63 16.57
CA LEU A 131 -5.25 -4.56 15.60
C LEU A 131 -5.19 -5.16 14.21
N LYS A 132 -6.03 -4.63 13.34
CA LYS A 132 -6.06 -4.91 11.92
C LYS A 132 -5.43 -3.76 11.16
N MET A 133 -4.62 -4.11 10.18
CA MET A 133 -3.98 -3.16 9.28
C MET A 133 -4.55 -3.33 7.87
N HIS A 134 -4.95 -2.21 7.29
CA HIS A 134 -5.33 -2.09 5.89
C HIS A 134 -4.24 -1.36 5.12
N VAL A 135 -3.78 -1.93 4.01
CA VAL A 135 -2.77 -1.28 3.14
C VAL A 135 -3.41 -0.92 1.81
N GLU A 136 -3.53 0.38 1.56
CA GLU A 136 -3.94 0.89 0.25
C GLU A 136 -2.76 0.82 -0.72
N HIS A 137 -2.92 0.06 -1.81
CA HIS A 137 -1.90 -0.10 -2.83
C HIS A 137 -2.20 0.72 -4.09
N SER A 138 -1.15 1.34 -4.62
CA SER A 138 -1.08 1.74 -6.02
C SER A 138 -0.82 0.50 -6.88
N VAL A 139 -1.70 0.24 -7.85
CA VAL A 139 -1.58 -0.90 -8.77
C VAL A 139 -1.10 -0.40 -10.14
N LEU A 140 -0.01 -0.98 -10.64
CA LEU A 140 0.67 -0.57 -11.86
C LEU A 140 0.88 -1.79 -12.76
N ARG A 141 0.74 -1.61 -14.06
CA ARG A 141 1.09 -2.63 -15.04
C ARG A 141 2.55 -2.47 -15.45
N LEU A 142 3.30 -3.57 -15.35
CA LEU A 142 4.59 -3.75 -15.98
C LEU A 142 4.38 -4.50 -17.29
N ARG A 143 4.82 -3.93 -18.42
CA ARG A 143 4.70 -4.57 -19.73
C ARG A 143 6.04 -4.56 -20.45
N ASN A 144 6.41 -5.70 -21.02
CA ASN A 144 7.45 -5.77 -22.04
C ASN A 144 6.82 -6.35 -23.31
N ALA A 145 6.66 -5.51 -24.33
CA ALA A 145 5.96 -5.90 -25.56
C ALA A 145 6.75 -6.93 -26.38
N SER A 146 8.08 -6.77 -26.48
CA SER A 146 8.92 -7.63 -27.33
C SER A 146 8.98 -9.08 -26.85
N ARG A 147 8.86 -9.31 -25.55
CA ARG A 147 8.85 -10.64 -24.93
C ARG A 147 7.45 -11.11 -24.52
N ASN A 148 6.41 -10.34 -24.83
CA ASN A 148 5.03 -10.59 -24.41
C ASN A 148 4.91 -10.87 -22.90
N LEU A 149 5.57 -10.05 -22.06
CA LEU A 149 5.56 -10.19 -20.61
C LEU A 149 4.66 -9.13 -19.98
N GLN A 150 3.91 -9.55 -18.98
CA GLN A 150 3.09 -8.66 -18.17
C GLN A 150 3.06 -9.12 -16.71
N ALA A 151 3.11 -8.16 -15.80
CA ALA A 151 2.78 -8.35 -14.40
C ALA A 151 2.14 -7.07 -13.84
N TYR A 152 1.46 -7.20 -12.71
CA TYR A 152 0.89 -6.09 -11.97
C TYR A 152 1.64 -5.91 -10.66
N LEU A 153 2.24 -4.75 -10.49
CA LEU A 153 2.97 -4.35 -9.29
C LEU A 153 2.03 -3.62 -8.34
N LEU A 154 2.06 -4.01 -7.06
CA LEU A 154 1.33 -3.36 -5.98
C LEU A 154 2.33 -2.64 -5.08
N VAL A 155 2.23 -1.32 -5.00
CA VAL A 155 3.13 -0.48 -4.19
C VAL A 155 2.32 0.14 -3.05
N PRO A 156 2.70 -0.09 -1.77
CA PRO A 156 2.01 0.51 -0.62
C PRO A 156 2.03 2.04 -0.68
N GLY A 157 0.85 2.65 -0.55
CA GLY A 157 0.65 4.09 -0.59
C GLY A 157 0.23 4.68 0.74
N GLN A 158 -0.76 4.05 1.36
CA GLN A 158 -1.35 4.47 2.64
C GLN A 158 -1.63 3.25 3.49
N ILE A 159 -1.64 3.43 4.80
CA ILE A 159 -1.95 2.37 5.76
C ILE A 159 -2.96 2.89 6.77
N GLY A 160 -4.03 2.14 6.96
CA GLY A 160 -5.02 2.35 8.00
C GLY A 160 -4.88 1.29 9.09
N PHE A 161 -5.15 1.66 10.33
CA PHE A 161 -5.32 0.71 11.42
C PHE A 161 -6.74 0.84 11.96
N HIS A 162 -7.26 -0.26 12.48
CA HIS A 162 -8.45 -0.24 13.33
C HIS A 162 -8.33 -1.38 14.33
N HIS A 163 -9.06 -1.26 15.43
CA HIS A 163 -9.09 -2.28 16.46
C HIS A 163 -10.41 -3.07 16.37
N GLU A 164 -10.36 -4.31 16.81
CA GLU A 164 -11.55 -5.12 17.09
C GLU A 164 -11.47 -5.57 18.55
N ILE A 165 -12.41 -5.12 19.37
CA ILE A 165 -12.53 -5.55 20.77
C ILE A 165 -12.89 -7.04 20.79
N ALA A 166 -12.05 -7.85 21.43
CA ALA A 166 -12.26 -9.28 21.60
C ALA A 166 -12.98 -9.58 22.93
N ALA A 167 -12.64 -8.84 23.98
CA ALA A 167 -13.29 -8.93 25.30
C ALA A 167 -13.07 -7.63 26.07
N ILE A 168 -14.04 -7.22 26.89
CA ILE A 168 -13.90 -6.11 27.83
C ILE A 168 -13.62 -6.74 29.21
N THR A 169 -12.49 -6.38 29.82
CA THR A 169 -12.06 -6.91 31.13
C THR A 169 -12.48 -6.03 32.29
N ASP A 170 -12.71 -4.74 32.05
CA ASP A 170 -13.23 -3.76 33.01
C ASP A 170 -14.32 -2.91 32.34
N GLN A 171 -15.59 -3.27 32.57
CA GLN A 171 -16.73 -2.60 31.94
C GLN A 171 -16.89 -1.15 32.42
N PRO A 172 -16.90 -0.84 33.74
CA PRO A 172 -16.92 0.55 34.20
C PRO A 172 -15.78 1.40 33.65
N GLY A 173 -14.55 0.87 33.62
CA GLY A 173 -13.40 1.58 33.06
C GLY A 173 -13.51 1.80 31.55
N TYR A 174 -14.02 0.81 30.82
CA TYR A 174 -14.29 0.95 29.38
C TYR A 174 -15.33 2.03 29.11
N ASP A 175 -16.45 2.02 29.84
CA ASP A 175 -17.53 3.00 29.65
C ASP A 175 -17.05 4.43 29.92
N ALA A 176 -16.29 4.64 31.01
CA ALA A 176 -15.69 5.92 31.34
C ALA A 176 -14.67 6.39 30.28
N LEU A 177 -13.83 5.47 29.77
CA LEU A 177 -12.87 5.78 28.71
C LEU A 177 -13.57 6.21 27.41
N ILE A 178 -14.66 5.54 27.06
CA ILE A 178 -15.43 5.84 25.86
C ILE A 178 -16.24 7.14 26.00
N GLU A 179 -16.70 7.48 27.19
CA GLU A 179 -17.34 8.76 27.46
C GLU A 179 -16.33 9.91 27.31
N ASP A 180 -15.12 9.74 27.83
CA ASP A 180 -14.02 10.72 27.68
C ASP A 180 -13.50 10.81 26.24
N LYS A 181 -13.42 9.67 25.53
CA LYS A 181 -12.85 9.54 24.18
C LYS A 181 -13.75 8.74 23.24
N PRO A 182 -14.90 9.31 22.83
CA PRO A 182 -15.87 8.60 21.98
C PRO A 182 -15.27 8.20 20.63
N GLU A 183 -14.27 8.92 20.14
CA GLU A 183 -13.56 8.62 18.90
C GLU A 183 -12.85 7.26 18.91
N LEU A 184 -12.50 6.71 20.08
CA LEU A 184 -11.85 5.40 20.19
C LEU A 184 -12.70 4.30 19.56
N LYS A 185 -14.04 4.39 19.60
CA LYS A 185 -14.96 3.40 19.00
C LYS A 185 -14.76 3.25 17.49
N THR A 186 -14.45 4.34 16.80
CA THR A 186 -14.35 4.40 15.34
C THR A 186 -12.96 4.83 14.89
N LEU A 187 -11.97 4.74 15.79
CA LEU A 187 -10.63 5.24 15.54
C LEU A 187 -9.99 4.43 14.41
N THR A 188 -9.83 5.06 13.25
CA THR A 188 -9.16 4.49 12.08
C THR A 188 -8.01 5.37 11.59
N PRO A 189 -6.88 5.48 12.32
CA PRO A 189 -5.79 6.36 11.94
C PRO A 189 -5.20 5.90 10.62
N LEU A 190 -4.99 6.86 9.74
CA LEU A 190 -4.47 6.68 8.40
C LEU A 190 -3.10 7.36 8.29
N PHE A 191 -2.12 6.64 7.76
CA PHE A 191 -0.76 7.14 7.59
C PHE A 191 -0.35 7.07 6.14
N LEU A 192 0.25 8.15 5.63
CA LEU A 192 0.88 8.15 4.33
C LEU A 192 2.22 7.41 4.41
N VAL A 193 2.46 6.50 3.46
CA VAL A 193 3.72 5.78 3.36
C VAL A 193 4.71 6.64 2.59
N PRO A 194 5.87 7.03 3.13
CA PRO A 194 6.84 7.85 2.40
C PRO A 194 7.48 7.05 1.26
N ALA A 195 7.70 7.70 0.11
CA ALA A 195 8.44 7.10 -0.98
C ALA A 195 9.94 7.03 -0.64
N ARG A 196 10.53 5.84 -0.77
CA ARG A 196 11.96 5.61 -0.43
C ARG A 196 12.92 5.74 -1.61
N SER A 197 12.39 5.92 -2.83
CA SER A 197 13.19 6.11 -4.04
C SER A 197 12.43 6.93 -5.08
N LYS A 198 13.16 7.48 -6.07
CA LYS A 198 12.59 8.16 -7.23
C LYS A 198 11.61 7.24 -7.98
N ALA A 199 11.99 5.97 -8.19
CA ALA A 199 11.14 4.98 -8.84
C ALA A 199 9.84 4.74 -8.06
N ASN A 200 9.92 4.58 -6.72
CA ASN A 200 8.73 4.45 -5.87
C ASN A 200 7.77 5.64 -6.03
N ARG A 201 8.32 6.85 -5.97
CA ARG A 201 7.55 8.10 -6.11
C ARG A 201 6.86 8.20 -7.47
N GLU A 202 7.61 8.03 -8.56
CA GLU A 202 7.09 8.19 -9.92
C GLU A 202 6.03 7.13 -10.26
N MET A 203 6.25 5.89 -9.80
CA MET A 203 5.29 4.80 -9.93
C MET A 203 3.97 5.12 -9.24
N ARG A 204 4.02 5.48 -7.95
CA ARG A 204 2.81 5.82 -7.20
C ARG A 204 2.11 7.04 -7.79
N ALA A 205 2.85 8.07 -8.17
CA ALA A 205 2.29 9.23 -8.86
C ALA A 205 1.57 8.84 -10.16
N THR A 206 2.16 7.95 -10.96
CA THR A 206 1.53 7.44 -12.20
C THR A 206 0.17 6.78 -11.91
N ALA A 207 0.09 5.91 -10.91
CA ALA A 207 -1.16 5.25 -10.53
C ALA A 207 -2.19 6.25 -9.97
N LEU A 208 -1.76 7.15 -9.08
CA LEU A 208 -2.64 8.12 -8.43
C LEU A 208 -3.18 9.16 -9.40
N MET A 209 -2.38 9.65 -10.35
CA MET A 209 -2.84 10.60 -11.38
C MET A 209 -3.93 9.98 -12.25
N ALA A 210 -3.82 8.70 -12.61
CA ALA A 210 -4.89 8.01 -13.32
C ALA A 210 -6.16 7.90 -12.45
N GLN A 211 -6.02 7.45 -11.21
CA GLN A 211 -7.15 7.36 -10.28
C GLN A 211 -7.82 8.71 -10.03
N THR A 212 -7.06 9.80 -9.91
CA THR A 212 -7.60 11.14 -9.73
C THR A 212 -8.42 11.59 -10.93
N ARG A 213 -8.04 11.21 -12.16
CA ARG A 213 -8.86 11.47 -13.36
C ARG A 213 -10.17 10.68 -13.31
N ASP A 214 -10.13 9.41 -12.92
CA ASP A 214 -11.33 8.58 -12.78
C ASP A 214 -12.28 9.13 -11.70
N LEU A 215 -11.73 9.56 -10.55
CA LEU A 215 -12.48 10.17 -9.47
C LEU A 215 -13.06 11.54 -9.87
N ALA A 216 -12.31 12.35 -10.62
CA ALA A 216 -12.79 13.62 -11.14
C ALA A 216 -13.95 13.43 -12.13
N ALA A 217 -13.88 12.41 -12.99
CA ALA A 217 -14.98 12.04 -13.86
C ALA A 217 -16.22 11.60 -13.05
N ALA A 218 -16.03 10.81 -11.99
CA ALA A 218 -17.13 10.40 -11.10
C ALA A 218 -17.74 11.56 -10.29
N ALA A 219 -16.95 12.61 -10.03
CA ALA A 219 -17.36 13.83 -9.34
C ALA A 219 -17.87 14.93 -10.29
N GLN A 220 -17.88 14.70 -11.61
CA GLN A 220 -18.19 15.72 -12.60
C GLN A 220 -19.60 16.29 -12.38
N GLY A 221 -19.70 17.63 -12.38
CA GLY A 221 -20.97 18.35 -12.22
C GLY A 221 -21.53 18.34 -10.79
N LYS A 222 -20.75 17.93 -9.79
CA LYS A 222 -21.14 17.93 -8.38
C LYS A 222 -20.22 18.83 -7.55
N THR A 223 -20.78 19.51 -6.57
CA THR A 223 -20.02 20.20 -5.51
C THR A 223 -19.47 19.18 -4.51
N SER A 224 -18.52 19.60 -3.66
CA SER A 224 -17.95 18.72 -2.62
C SER A 224 -19.01 18.17 -1.66
N GLU A 225 -20.03 18.99 -1.35
CA GLU A 225 -21.12 18.65 -0.42
C GLU A 225 -22.07 17.61 -1.03
N GLU A 226 -22.27 17.63 -2.34
CA GLU A 226 -23.10 16.69 -3.09
C GLU A 226 -22.42 15.33 -3.34
N LEU A 227 -21.10 15.23 -3.12
CA LEU A 227 -20.39 13.97 -3.27
C LEU A 227 -20.70 13.03 -2.09
N PRO A 228 -20.92 11.73 -2.35
CA PRO A 228 -20.93 10.72 -1.31
C PRO A 228 -19.67 10.82 -0.46
N GLU A 229 -19.80 10.69 0.86
CA GLU A 229 -18.69 10.86 1.80
C GLU A 229 -17.48 9.98 1.43
N ALA A 230 -17.73 8.72 1.06
CA ALA A 230 -16.69 7.80 0.62
C ALA A 230 -15.89 8.32 -0.58
N LEU A 231 -16.56 8.95 -1.55
CA LEU A 231 -15.92 9.53 -2.73
C LEU A 231 -15.12 10.78 -2.36
N ARG A 232 -15.69 11.68 -1.54
CA ARG A 232 -15.01 12.89 -1.05
C ARG A 232 -13.74 12.53 -0.28
N MET A 233 -13.83 11.56 0.63
CA MET A 233 -12.70 11.05 1.40
C MET A 233 -11.65 10.42 0.49
N ARG A 234 -12.06 9.67 -0.54
CA ARG A 234 -11.13 9.07 -1.51
C ARG A 234 -10.36 10.13 -2.30
N VAL A 235 -11.03 11.19 -2.75
CA VAL A 235 -10.40 12.34 -3.43
C VAL A 235 -9.37 13.00 -2.50
N GLY A 236 -9.76 13.31 -1.25
CA GLY A 236 -8.88 13.92 -0.27
C GLY A 236 -7.62 13.09 0.02
N ARG A 237 -7.78 11.77 0.19
CA ARG A 237 -6.67 10.81 0.37
C ARG A 237 -5.72 10.80 -0.81
N ASN A 238 -6.24 10.69 -2.04
CA ASN A 238 -5.41 10.69 -3.25
C ASN A 238 -4.62 12.00 -3.40
N GLN A 239 -5.25 13.14 -3.12
CA GLN A 239 -4.60 14.45 -3.16
C GLN A 239 -3.54 14.63 -2.07
N ALA A 240 -3.78 14.14 -0.86
CA ALA A 240 -2.80 14.17 0.22
C ALA A 240 -1.54 13.37 -0.13
N GLU A 241 -1.71 12.17 -0.69
CA GLU A 241 -0.59 11.34 -1.14
C GLU A 241 0.18 11.99 -2.29
N LEU A 242 -0.51 12.51 -3.32
CA LEU A 242 0.13 13.22 -4.42
C LEU A 242 0.95 14.43 -3.94
N ARG A 243 0.43 15.21 -2.98
CA ARG A 243 1.17 16.33 -2.38
C ARG A 243 2.43 15.87 -1.65
N MET A 244 2.33 14.83 -0.82
CA MET A 244 3.51 14.26 -0.15
C MET A 244 4.55 13.78 -1.16
N LEU A 245 4.13 13.09 -2.23
CA LEU A 245 5.03 12.63 -3.28
C LEU A 245 5.72 13.80 -4.00
N ALA A 246 5.00 14.87 -4.31
CA ALA A 246 5.57 16.07 -4.93
C ALA A 246 6.62 16.75 -4.05
N GLN A 247 6.33 16.93 -2.76
CA GLN A 247 7.26 17.52 -1.78
C GLN A 247 8.54 16.68 -1.64
N ALA A 248 8.41 15.35 -1.56
CA ALA A 248 9.56 14.46 -1.53
C ALA A 248 10.42 14.58 -2.82
N GLY A 249 9.80 14.90 -3.96
CA GLY A 249 10.49 15.22 -5.21
C GLY A 249 11.36 16.46 -5.13
N GLN A 250 10.83 17.56 -4.59
CA GLN A 250 11.54 18.84 -4.47
C GLN A 250 12.74 18.74 -3.51
N GLN A 251 12.59 18.06 -2.37
CA GLN A 251 13.67 17.84 -1.41
C GLN A 251 14.85 17.05 -2.01
N THR A 252 14.56 16.06 -2.87
CA THR A 252 15.62 15.29 -3.56
C THR A 252 16.38 16.16 -4.58
N GLY A 253 15.69 17.11 -5.22
CA GLY A 253 16.28 18.03 -6.21
C GLY A 253 17.14 19.13 -5.58
N GLN A 254 16.78 19.62 -4.40
CA GLN A 254 17.56 20.63 -3.68
C GLN A 254 18.86 20.05 -3.10
N GLN A 255 18.85 18.82 -2.60
CA GLN A 255 20.07 18.17 -2.09
C GLN A 255 21.11 17.88 -3.19
N THR A 256 20.67 17.59 -4.41
CA THR A 256 21.57 17.35 -5.56
C THR A 256 22.10 18.65 -6.19
N GLY A 257 21.44 19.79 -5.94
CA GLY A 257 21.89 21.12 -6.38
C GLY A 257 23.00 21.74 -5.52
N GLN A 258 23.19 21.28 -4.28
CA GLN A 258 24.20 21.81 -3.35
C GLN A 258 25.56 21.07 -3.39
N THR A 259 25.68 19.95 -4.10
CA THR A 259 26.90 19.11 -4.11
C THR A 259 27.77 19.26 -5.36
N ARG A 260 27.85 20.44 -5.97
CA ARG A 260 28.84 20.73 -7.02
C ARG A 260 29.94 21.63 -6.44
N PRO A 261 31.06 21.08 -5.90
CA PRO A 261 32.22 21.91 -5.62
C PRO A 261 32.75 22.43 -6.95
N ALA A 262 32.98 23.74 -7.01
CA ALA A 262 33.68 24.37 -8.13
C ALA A 262 35.04 23.67 -8.28
N ALA A 263 35.30 23.11 -9.46
CA ALA A 263 36.63 22.61 -9.79
C ALA A 263 37.57 23.82 -9.85
N THR A 264 38.41 23.98 -8.82
CA THR A 264 39.52 24.92 -8.84
C THR A 264 40.59 24.33 -9.76
N THR A 265 40.73 24.90 -10.96
CA THR A 265 41.88 24.72 -11.82
C THR A 265 43.13 25.27 -11.11
N VAL A 266 44.18 24.45 -11.03
CA VAL A 266 45.58 24.87 -10.81
C VAL A 266 46.39 24.31 -11.96
#